data_AF-A0A3B8UPF6-F1
#
_entry.id   AF-A0A3B8UPF6-F1
#
_cell.length_a   1.000
_cell.length_b   1.000
_cell.length_c   1.000
_cell.angle_alpha   90.00
_cell.angle_beta   90.00
_cell.angle_gamma   90.00
#
_symmetry.space_group_name_H-M   'P 1'
#
loop_
_entity.id
_entity.type
_entity.pdbx_description
1 polymer ?
#
loop_
_entity_poly.entity_id
_entity_poly.type
_entity_poly.pdbx_seq_one_letter_code
_entity_poly.pdbx_strand_id
1 'polypeptide(L)'
;RNPEIILLPTGEKISRTVTIREITALDGVSESYVTLYNDKLTALIVPIDKEARIDRFVRLINRYNERKGFRWEIQKVKLIKEPLPRLDNGDIDQDAVDDLMVDLTDVG
;
A
#
# COMPACT_ATOMS: atom_id res chain seq x y z
N ARG A 1 1.12 -19.36 5.63
CA ARG A 1 1.04 -17.90 5.91
C ARG A 1 -0.35 -17.45 5.46
N ASN A 2 -1.12 -16.70 6.25
CA ASN A 2 -2.40 -16.16 5.77
C ASN A 2 -2.09 -14.89 4.96
N PRO A 3 -2.37 -14.83 3.64
CA PRO A 3 -2.05 -13.66 2.81
C PRO A 3 -2.78 -12.40 3.28
N GLU A 4 -3.92 -12.53 3.95
CA GLU A 4 -4.72 -11.44 4.50
C GLU A 4 -4.12 -10.82 5.77
N ILE A 5 -3.03 -11.38 6.32
CA ILE A 5 -2.35 -10.86 7.50
C ILE A 5 -0.93 -10.42 7.13
N ILE A 6 -0.63 -9.15 7.43
CA ILE A 6 0.71 -8.59 7.39
C ILE A 6 1.30 -8.70 8.79
N LEU A 7 2.43 -9.38 8.94
CA LEU A 7 3.20 -9.44 10.19
C LEU A 7 4.30 -8.39 10.14
N LEU A 8 4.16 -7.32 10.91
CA LEU A 8 5.16 -6.27 11.03
C LEU A 8 6.44 -6.78 11.71
N PRO A 9 7.60 -6.13 11.48
CA PRO A 9 8.84 -6.43 12.19
C PRO A 9 8.73 -6.33 13.72
N THR A 10 7.80 -5.50 14.21
CA THR A 10 7.47 -5.37 15.64
C THR A 10 6.76 -6.61 16.23
N GLY A 11 6.37 -7.58 15.39
CA GLY A 11 5.58 -8.75 15.75
C GLY A 11 4.05 -8.51 15.69
N GLU A 12 3.63 -7.30 15.35
CA GLU A 12 2.22 -6.93 15.25
C GLU A 12 1.58 -7.48 13.97
N LYS A 13 0.28 -7.79 14.05
CA LYS A 13 -0.49 -8.33 12.93
C LYS A 13 -1.50 -7.31 12.46
N ILE A 14 -1.47 -7.00 11.17
CA ILE A 14 -2.42 -6.10 10.50
C ILE A 14 -3.26 -6.93 9.53
N SER A 15 -4.56 -6.65 9.49
CA SER A 15 -5.44 -7.19 8.44
C SER A 15 -5.23 -6.41 7.14
N ARG A 16 -4.66 -7.07 6.14
CA ARG A 16 -4.45 -6.51 4.80
C ARG A 16 -5.76 -6.05 4.19
N THR A 17 -6.80 -6.89 4.24
CA THR A 17 -8.13 -6.58 3.68
C THR A 17 -8.72 -5.30 4.26
N VAL A 18 -8.68 -5.16 5.58
CA VAL A 18 -9.24 -3.98 6.26
C VAL A 18 -8.45 -2.73 5.88
N THR A 19 -7.12 -2.81 5.92
CA THR A 19 -6.25 -1.68 5.56
C THR A 19 -6.42 -1.27 4.10
N ILE A 20 -6.47 -2.22 3.16
CA ILE A 20 -6.74 -1.94 1.73
C ILE A 20 -8.09 -1.24 1.56
N ARG A 21 -9.15 -1.75 2.19
CA ARG A 21 -10.48 -1.14 2.09
C ARG A 21 -10.48 0.31 2.57
N GLU A 22 -9.79 0.59 3.67
CA GLU A 22 -9.72 1.93 4.26
C GLU A 22 -8.86 2.89 3.44
N ILE A 23 -7.72 2.44 2.88
CA ILE A 23 -6.90 3.26 1.98
C ILE A 23 -7.63 3.53 0.68
N THR A 24 -8.30 2.52 0.11
CA THR A 24 -9.08 2.66 -1.14
C THR A 24 -10.22 3.66 -0.96
N ALA A 25 -10.77 3.78 0.25
CA ALA A 25 -11.81 4.76 0.56
C ALA A 25 -11.28 6.21 0.70
N LEU A 26 -9.97 6.45 0.62
CA LEU A 26 -9.40 7.79 0.67
C LEU A 26 -9.66 8.54 -0.64
N ASP A 27 -9.85 9.86 -0.53
CA ASP A 27 -10.18 10.72 -1.66
C ASP A 27 -9.17 10.62 -2.81
N GLY A 28 -9.67 10.33 -4.02
CA GLY A 28 -8.87 10.20 -5.24
C GLY A 28 -8.04 8.90 -5.37
N VAL A 29 -8.28 7.90 -4.52
CA VAL A 29 -7.73 6.54 -4.68
C VAL A 29 -8.73 5.70 -5.48
N SER A 30 -8.26 5.11 -6.58
CA SER A 30 -9.06 4.18 -7.41
C SER A 30 -8.92 2.74 -6.89
N GLU A 31 -7.70 2.36 -6.54
CA GLU A 31 -7.34 1.04 -6.07
C GLU A 31 -6.11 1.18 -5.16
N SER A 32 -5.98 0.28 -4.19
CA SER A 32 -4.77 0.22 -3.37
C SER A 32 -4.39 -1.20 -3.01
N TYR A 33 -3.11 -1.36 -2.66
CA TYR A 33 -2.59 -2.54 -2.03
C TYR A 33 -1.62 -2.15 -0.93
N VAL A 34 -1.44 -3.03 0.05
CA VAL A 34 -0.50 -2.81 1.15
C VAL A 34 0.35 -4.04 1.29
N THR A 35 1.66 -3.86 1.38
CA THR A 35 2.62 -4.95 1.60
C THR A 35 3.80 -4.47 2.44
N LEU A 36 4.61 -5.41 2.93
CA LEU A 36 5.90 -5.10 3.53
C LEU A 36 6.98 -5.18 2.45
N TYR A 37 7.78 -4.13 2.36
CA TYR A 37 8.95 -4.09 1.48
C TYR A 37 10.13 -3.51 2.26
N ASN A 38 11.25 -4.24 2.34
CA ASN A 38 12.40 -3.90 3.18
C ASN A 38 11.99 -3.51 4.61
N ASP A 39 11.16 -4.36 5.25
CA ASP A 39 10.62 -4.17 6.60
C ASP A 39 9.77 -2.90 6.80
N LYS A 40 9.43 -2.18 5.72
CA LYS A 40 8.60 -0.99 5.76
C LYS A 40 7.20 -1.27 5.23
N LEU A 41 6.18 -0.92 6.01
CA LEU A 41 4.79 -1.04 5.56
C LEU A 41 4.57 -0.02 4.44
N THR A 42 4.27 -0.52 3.25
CA THR A 42 4.18 0.30 2.04
C THR A 42 2.79 0.19 1.43
N ALA A 43 2.20 1.33 1.11
CA ALA A 43 0.97 1.41 0.34
C ALA A 43 1.29 1.66 -1.15
N LEU A 44 0.79 0.77 -2.00
CA LEU A 44 0.68 1.01 -3.44
C LEU A 44 -0.68 1.65 -3.69
N ILE A 45 -0.70 2.78 -4.39
CA ILE A 45 -1.91 3.54 -4.68
C ILE A 45 -2.02 3.73 -6.18
N VAL A 46 -3.14 3.29 -6.73
CA VAL A 46 -3.57 3.65 -8.09
C VAL A 46 -4.47 4.88 -7.95
N PRO A 47 -4.03 6.07 -8.40
CA PRO A 47 -4.84 7.26 -8.30
C PRO A 47 -5.94 7.27 -9.37
N ILE A 48 -7.06 7.93 -9.08
CA ILE A 48 -8.12 8.21 -10.06
C ILE A 48 -7.56 9.15 -11.15
N ASP A 49 -6.89 10.22 -10.73
CA ASP A 49 -6.15 11.13 -11.62
C ASP A 49 -4.70 10.67 -11.77
N LYS A 50 -4.31 10.28 -13.00
CA LYS A 50 -2.98 9.73 -13.30
C LYS A 50 -1.86 10.77 -13.26
N GLU A 51 -2.21 12.05 -13.26
CA GLU A 51 -1.28 13.17 -13.13
C GLU A 51 -1.18 13.69 -11.67
N ALA A 52 -1.89 13.05 -10.74
CA ALA A 52 -1.86 13.43 -9.34
C ALA A 52 -0.47 13.25 -8.73
N ARG A 53 -0.02 14.27 -7.99
CA ARG A 53 1.29 14.25 -7.30
C ARG A 53 1.27 13.35 -6.06
N ILE A 54 2.37 12.63 -5.86
CA ILE A 54 2.59 11.74 -4.70
C ILE A 54 2.41 12.45 -3.35
N ASP A 55 2.81 13.72 -3.24
CA ASP A 55 2.69 14.53 -2.01
C ASP A 55 1.26 14.58 -1.46
N ARG A 56 0.24 14.56 -2.34
CA ARG A 56 -1.17 14.53 -1.95
C ARG A 56 -1.50 13.25 -1.18
N PHE A 57 -1.03 12.11 -1.68
CA PHE A 57 -1.30 10.80 -1.09
C PHE A 57 -0.48 10.55 0.16
N VAL A 58 0.77 11.02 0.21
CA VAL A 58 1.56 11.02 1.45
C VAL A 58 0.81 11.75 2.57
N ARG A 59 0.23 12.93 2.29
CA ARG A 59 -0.59 13.66 3.29
C ARG A 59 -1.85 12.90 3.70
N LEU A 60 -2.51 12.20 2.78
CA LEU A 60 -3.69 11.37 3.09
C LEU A 60 -3.32 10.18 3.98
N ILE A 61 -2.19 9.53 3.68
CA ILE A 61 -1.66 8.42 4.46
C ILE A 61 -1.21 8.87 5.84
N ASN A 62 -0.53 10.01 5.98
CA ASN A 62 -0.16 10.56 7.28
C ASN A 62 -1.40 10.81 8.15
N ARG A 63 -2.46 11.42 7.61
CA ARG A 63 -3.74 11.59 8.33
C ARG A 63 -4.44 10.27 8.65
N TYR A 64 -4.27 9.26 7.82
CA TYR A 64 -4.75 7.91 8.12
C TYR A 64 -3.96 7.31 9.30
N ASN A 65 -2.63 7.38 9.27
CA ASN A 65 -1.74 6.90 10.33
C ASN A 65 -2.03 7.60 11.67
N GLU A 66 -2.20 8.93 11.67
CA GLU A 66 -2.56 9.72 12.86
C GLU A 66 -3.87 9.23 13.52
N ARG A 67 -4.88 8.89 12.70
CA ARG A 67 -6.17 8.37 13.19
C ARG A 67 -6.09 6.94 13.70
N LYS A 68 -5.19 6.12 13.16
CA LYS A 68 -5.00 4.71 13.56
C LYS A 68 -4.09 4.57 14.77
N GLY A 69 -3.16 5.51 14.96
CA GLY A 69 -2.13 5.48 15.99
C GLY A 69 -0.81 4.91 15.46
N PHE A 70 0.29 5.36 16.08
CA PHE A 70 1.68 5.18 15.63
C PHE A 70 2.18 3.74 15.46
N ARG A 71 1.45 2.74 15.97
CA ARG A 71 1.89 1.33 15.93
C ARG A 71 1.71 0.69 14.55
N TRP A 72 0.91 1.29 13.67
CA TRP A 72 0.55 0.72 12.36
C TRP A 72 0.92 1.62 11.18
N GLU A 73 1.96 2.44 11.35
CA GLU A 73 2.30 3.49 10.41
C GLU A 73 2.71 2.92 9.04
N ILE A 74 1.98 3.32 8.00
CA ILE A 74 2.42 3.13 6.61
C ILE A 74 3.56 4.12 6.37
N GLN A 75 4.76 3.61 6.14
CA GLN A 75 6.01 4.38 6.06
C GLN A 75 6.35 4.83 4.64
N LYS A 76 5.89 4.10 3.63
CA LYS A 76 6.13 4.42 2.21
C LYS A 76 4.83 4.44 1.43
N VAL A 77 4.80 5.29 0.42
CA VAL A 77 3.72 5.37 -0.56
C VAL A 77 4.35 5.25 -1.94
N LYS A 78 3.78 4.42 -2.80
CA LYS A 78 4.13 4.33 -4.23
C LYS A 78 2.88 4.57 -5.06
N LEU A 79 2.97 5.45 -6.06
CA LEU A 79 1.92 5.63 -7.04
C LEU A 79 2.13 4.67 -8.21
N ILE A 80 1.07 3.98 -8.60
CA ILE A 80 1.02 3.09 -9.77
C ILE A 80 0.05 3.71 -10.78
N LYS A 81 0.53 3.97 -12.00
CA LYS A 81 -0.30 4.60 -13.04
C LYS A 81 -1.31 3.62 -13.64
N GLU A 82 -0.94 2.35 -13.71
CA GLU A 82 -1.77 1.27 -14.25
C GLU A 82 -2.58 0.56 -13.15
N PRO A 83 -3.62 -0.21 -13.50
CA PRO A 83 -4.29 -1.11 -12.55
C PRO A 83 -3.30 -2.08 -11.91
N LEU A 84 -3.60 -2.54 -10.69
CA LEU A 84 -2.73 -3.52 -10.06
C LEU A 84 -2.72 -4.86 -10.82
N PRO A 85 -1.56 -5.54 -10.90
CA PRO A 85 -1.45 -6.86 -11.51
C PRO A 85 -2.42 -7.85 -10.88
N ARG A 86 -3.06 -8.65 -11.73
CA ARG A 86 -4.03 -9.67 -11.32
C ARG A 86 -3.76 -10.98 -12.04
N LEU A 87 -4.04 -12.06 -11.34
CA LEU A 87 -4.12 -13.41 -11.90
C LEU A 87 -5.39 -13.55 -12.74
N ASP A 88 -5.46 -14.60 -13.58
CA ASP A 88 -6.62 -14.89 -14.43
C ASP A 88 -7.93 -15.08 -13.64
N ASN A 89 -7.83 -15.47 -12.38
CA ASN A 89 -8.97 -15.63 -11.47
C ASN A 89 -9.45 -14.30 -10.85
N GLY A 90 -8.78 -13.18 -11.14
CA GLY A 90 -9.08 -11.84 -10.66
C GLY A 90 -8.41 -11.46 -9.34
N ASP A 91 -7.71 -12.37 -8.66
CA ASP A 91 -6.94 -12.07 -7.45
C ASP A 91 -5.71 -11.21 -7.77
N ILE A 92 -5.23 -10.46 -6.79
CA ILE A 92 -3.97 -9.70 -6.95
C ILE A 92 -2.80 -10.67 -7.14
N ASP A 93 -2.02 -10.45 -8.18
CA ASP A 93 -0.77 -11.16 -8.41
C ASP A 93 0.32 -10.55 -7.49
N GLN A 94 0.61 -11.26 -6.40
CA GLN A 94 1.57 -10.78 -5.40
C GLN A 94 3.00 -10.75 -5.91
N ASP A 95 3.39 -11.71 -6.75
CA ASP A 95 4.75 -11.78 -7.29
C ASP A 95 4.98 -10.59 -8.24
N ALA A 96 4.01 -10.30 -9.12
CA ALA A 96 4.06 -9.12 -9.98
C ALA A 96 4.00 -7.80 -9.19
N VAL A 97 3.26 -7.75 -8.07
CA VAL A 97 3.27 -6.58 -7.18
C VAL A 97 4.63 -6.40 -6.51
N ASP A 98 5.29 -7.48 -6.09
CA ASP A 98 6.63 -7.41 -5.48
C ASP A 98 7.67 -6.92 -6.51
N ASP A 99 7.54 -7.30 -7.79
CA ASP A 99 8.35 -6.76 -8.88
C ASP A 99 8.15 -5.25 -9.06
N LEU A 100 6.91 -4.76 -8.93
CA LEU A 100 6.64 -3.32 -8.89
C LEU A 100 7.35 -2.64 -7.72
N MET A 101 7.76 -3.34 -6.66
CA MET A 101 8.43 -2.73 -5.51
C MET A 101 9.94 -2.59 -5.68
N VAL A 102 10.56 -3.36 -6.56
CA VAL A 102 12.02 -3.35 -6.79
C VAL A 102 12.54 -1.96 -7.19
N ASP A 103 11.73 -1.18 -7.92
CA ASP A 103 12.08 0.20 -8.31
C ASP A 103 12.04 1.21 -7.15
N LEU A 104 11.53 0.84 -5.97
CA LEU A 104 11.74 1.63 -4.75
C LEU A 104 13.16 1.39 -4.28
N THR A 105 14.13 1.95 -5.01
CA THR A 105 15.50 2.08 -4.50
C THR A 105 15.42 2.83 -3.17
N ASP A 106 15.80 2.17 -2.08
CA ASP A 106 16.19 2.85 -0.86
C ASP A 106 17.39 3.72 -1.26
N VAL A 107 17.15 5.00 -1.53
CA VAL A 107 18.21 6.00 -1.44
C VAL A 107 18.60 5.98 0.04
N GLY A 108 19.67 5.25 0.32
CA GLY A 108 20.25 5.10 1.65
C GLY A 108 20.68 6.44 2.24
#